data_AF-A0A0C3FEL9-F1
#
_entry.id   AF-A0A0C3FEL9-F1
#
_cell.length_a   1.000
_cell.length_b   1.000
_cell.length_c   1.000
_cell.angle_alpha   90.00
_cell.angle_beta   90.00
_cell.angle_gamma   90.00
#
_symmetry.space_group_name_H-M   'P 1'
#
loop_
_entity.id
_entity.type
_entity.pdbx_description
1 polymer ?
#
loop_
_entity_poly.entity_id
_entity_poly.type
_entity_poly.pdbx_seq_one_letter_code
_entity_poly.pdbx_strand_id
1 'polypeptide(L)'
;MPNMQLNISPASSAGSDDSLSSSIGIFGGDHEGTFTCAGMYSHLSANCDLGYFFLLDIMVYIRLDTGLGICFSGLHGHGGTGAVCLRGSLRPYDYCVIVVGYPVRDLIEGTNVLPFATLPGSQPHQRELRFSPEWTPNV
;
A
#
# COMPACT_ATOMS: atom_id res chain seq x y z
N MET A 1 -8.66 11.93 -10.86
CA MET A 1 -7.35 12.06 -10.19
C MET A 1 -7.20 10.84 -9.29
N PRO A 2 -6.09 10.10 -9.31
CA PRO A 2 -5.86 9.03 -8.35
C PRO A 2 -5.82 9.63 -6.95
N ASN A 3 -6.64 9.11 -6.05
CA ASN A 3 -6.59 9.48 -4.64
C ASN A 3 -5.47 8.65 -4.01
N MET A 4 -4.45 9.33 -3.48
CA MET A 4 -3.36 8.69 -2.76
C MET A 4 -3.39 9.15 -1.30
N GLN A 5 -3.16 8.20 -0.41
CA GLN A 5 -3.00 8.42 1.01
C GLN A 5 -1.58 7.98 1.41
N LEU A 6 -0.91 8.83 2.19
CA LEU A 6 0.40 8.54 2.74
C LEU A 6 0.26 8.39 4.25
N ASN A 7 0.57 7.21 4.78
CA ASN A 7 0.67 6.98 6.21
C ASN A 7 2.13 6.80 6.59
N ILE A 8 2.53 7.46 7.66
CA ILE A 8 3.87 7.33 8.24
C ILE A 8 3.67 7.04 9.71
N SER A 9 4.32 6.01 10.22
CA SER A 9 4.27 5.66 11.64
C SER A 9 5.67 5.29 12.14
N PRO A 10 6.05 5.75 13.34
CA PRO A 10 7.24 5.24 14.01
C PRO A 10 7.02 3.78 14.41
N ALA A 11 8.11 3.02 14.56
CA ALA A 11 8.01 1.73 15.22
C ALA A 11 7.72 1.91 16.72
N SER A 12 7.02 0.95 17.31
CA SER A 12 6.75 0.91 18.75
C SER A 12 7.58 -0.18 19.44
N SER A 13 7.71 -0.09 20.77
CA SER A 13 8.33 -1.15 21.56
C SER A 13 7.34 -2.28 21.80
N ALA A 14 7.80 -3.53 21.84
CA ALA A 14 6.94 -4.64 22.21
C ALA A 14 6.30 -4.43 23.60
N GLY A 15 4.98 -4.51 23.67
CA GLY A 15 4.21 -4.30 24.91
C GLY A 15 3.83 -2.85 25.20
N SER A 16 3.98 -1.91 24.24
CA SER A 16 3.19 -0.67 24.33
C SER A 16 1.71 -1.05 24.21
N ASP A 17 0.86 -0.51 25.11
CA ASP A 17 -0.60 -0.66 25.09
C ASP A 17 -1.24 0.12 23.91
N ASP A 18 -0.59 0.11 22.75
CA ASP A 18 -1.14 0.66 21.52
C ASP A 18 -2.16 -0.33 20.99
N SER A 19 -3.44 0.05 21.06
CA SER A 19 -4.51 -0.73 20.43
C SER A 19 -4.25 -0.84 18.93
N LEU A 20 -4.71 -1.92 18.29
CA LEU A 20 -4.68 -2.07 16.82
C LEU A 20 -5.27 -0.82 16.12
N SER A 21 -6.29 -0.21 16.74
CA SER A 21 -6.90 1.03 16.25
C SER A 21 -5.96 2.26 16.28
N SER A 22 -4.97 2.32 17.16
CA SER A 22 -4.00 3.42 17.23
C SER A 22 -2.79 3.20 16.31
N SER A 23 -2.38 1.95 16.10
CA SER A 23 -1.16 1.61 15.33
C SER A 23 -1.38 1.52 13.82
N ILE A 24 -2.61 1.28 13.37
CA ILE A 24 -2.96 1.09 11.95
C ILE A 24 -3.52 2.37 11.29
N GLY A 25 -3.91 3.36 12.10
CA GLY A 25 -4.76 4.44 11.63
C GLY A 25 -6.09 3.91 11.08
N ILE A 26 -6.69 4.63 10.13
CA ILE A 26 -8.00 4.32 9.52
C ILE A 26 -8.02 2.93 8.84
N PHE A 27 -6.88 2.27 8.58
CA PHE A 27 -6.84 0.96 7.91
C PHE A 27 -7.39 -0.21 8.74
N GLY A 28 -7.70 -0.02 10.03
CA GLY A 28 -8.26 -1.06 10.90
C GLY A 28 -9.76 -0.91 11.14
N GLY A 29 -10.42 0.05 10.48
CA GLY A 29 -11.86 0.26 10.58
C GLY A 29 -12.63 -0.46 9.48
N ASP A 30 -13.90 -0.76 9.78
CA ASP A 30 -14.84 -1.34 8.82
C ASP A 30 -15.22 -0.26 7.80
N HIS A 31 -14.66 -0.35 6.59
CA HIS A 31 -14.82 0.63 5.54
C HIS A 31 -15.05 -0.10 4.21
N GLU A 32 -16.22 0.09 3.58
CA GLU A 32 -16.44 -0.38 2.21
C GLU A 32 -15.61 0.47 1.23
N GLY A 33 -14.48 -0.08 0.81
CA GLY A 33 -13.54 0.56 -0.10
C GLY A 33 -13.60 0.01 -1.53
N THR A 34 -13.04 0.78 -2.47
CA THR A 34 -12.82 0.33 -3.85
C THR A 34 -11.57 -0.57 -3.93
N PHE A 35 -11.26 -1.13 -5.11
CA PHE A 35 -9.97 -1.78 -5.33
C PHE A 35 -8.82 -0.85 -4.89
N THR A 36 -7.92 -1.38 -4.06
CA THR A 36 -6.92 -0.59 -3.33
C THR A 36 -5.54 -1.23 -3.50
N CYS A 37 -4.53 -0.39 -3.72
CA CYS A 37 -3.14 -0.80 -3.81
C CYS A 37 -2.33 -0.15 -2.68
N ALA A 38 -1.63 -0.93 -1.88
CA ALA A 38 -0.77 -0.44 -0.80
C ALA A 38 0.68 -0.83 -1.06
N GLY A 39 1.58 0.15 -1.08
CA GLY A 39 3.03 -0.03 -1.15
C GLY A 39 3.69 0.25 0.19
N MET A 40 4.54 -0.68 0.63
CA MET A 40 5.18 -0.65 1.94
C MET A 40 6.65 -0.27 1.82
N TYR A 41 7.10 0.67 2.65
CA TYR A 41 8.50 1.08 2.74
C TYR A 41 8.87 1.27 4.20
N SER A 42 10.11 0.95 4.58
CA SER A 42 10.54 1.18 5.95
C SER A 42 12.02 1.47 6.06
N HIS A 43 12.38 2.09 7.17
CA HIS A 43 13.74 2.13 7.65
C HIS A 43 13.70 1.62 9.09
N LEU A 44 13.93 0.31 9.25
CA LEU A 44 13.84 -0.36 10.54
C LEU A 44 15.17 -0.98 10.92
N SER A 45 15.50 -0.88 12.20
CA SER A 45 16.58 -1.64 12.80
C SER A 45 16.31 -3.15 12.70
N ALA A 46 17.37 -3.96 12.62
CA ALA A 46 17.29 -5.41 12.35
C ALA A 46 16.50 -6.22 13.41
N ASN A 47 16.26 -5.63 14.57
CA ASN A 47 15.49 -6.16 15.70
C ASN A 47 14.00 -5.78 15.66
N CYS A 48 13.57 -5.04 14.64
CA CYS A 48 12.20 -4.61 14.46
C CYS A 48 11.53 -5.37 13.32
N ASP A 49 10.26 -5.69 13.51
CA ASP A 49 9.41 -6.35 12.52
C ASP A 49 8.43 -5.32 11.94
N LEU A 50 8.23 -5.36 10.62
CA LEU A 50 7.34 -4.42 9.93
C LEU A 50 5.86 -4.72 10.17
N GLY A 51 5.56 -5.94 10.63
CA GLY A 51 4.21 -6.38 10.95
C GLY A 51 3.56 -7.21 9.86
N TYR A 52 2.24 -7.25 9.90
CA TYR A 52 1.40 -8.07 9.03
C TYR A 52 0.27 -7.23 8.45
N PHE A 53 -0.21 -7.62 7.27
CA PHE A 53 -1.47 -7.19 6.69
C PHE A 53 -2.46 -8.35 6.71
N PHE A 54 -3.72 -8.08 7.04
CA PHE A 54 -4.77 -9.08 7.18
C PHE A 54 -5.91 -8.77 6.23
N LEU A 55 -6.43 -9.83 5.60
CA LEU A 55 -7.75 -9.86 4.97
C LEU A 55 -8.62 -10.74 5.88
N LEU A 56 -9.41 -10.08 6.72
CA LEU A 56 -10.10 -10.69 7.86
C LEU A 56 -11.18 -11.69 7.39
N ASP A 57 -11.95 -11.31 6.36
CA ASP A 57 -13.07 -12.12 5.84
C ASP A 57 -12.63 -13.50 5.32
N ILE A 58 -11.40 -13.59 4.81
CA ILE A 58 -10.83 -14.82 4.24
C ILE A 58 -9.73 -15.42 5.12
N MET A 59 -9.51 -14.86 6.32
CA MET A 59 -8.50 -15.30 7.29
C MET A 59 -7.08 -15.43 6.72
N VAL A 60 -6.71 -14.56 5.79
CA VAL A 60 -5.37 -14.52 5.21
C VAL A 60 -4.57 -13.41 5.88
N TYR A 61 -3.30 -13.69 6.18
CA TYR A 61 -2.33 -12.68 6.56
C TYR A 61 -1.10 -12.72 5.65
N ILE A 62 -0.50 -11.55 5.47
CA ILE A 62 0.68 -11.33 4.66
C ILE A 62 1.71 -10.66 5.57
N ARG A 63 2.90 -11.25 5.67
CA ARG A 63 4.01 -10.60 6.38
C ARG A 63 4.50 -9.41 5.55
N LEU A 64 4.58 -8.25 6.17
CA LEU A 64 5.03 -7.04 5.51
C LEU A 64 6.56 -7.01 5.38
N ASP A 65 7.03 -6.49 4.25
CA ASP A 65 8.45 -6.20 4.02
C ASP A 65 8.60 -4.90 3.22
N THR A 66 9.78 -4.29 3.26
CA THR A 66 10.09 -3.10 2.47
C THR A 66 10.09 -3.43 0.97
N GLY A 67 9.38 -2.61 0.19
CA GLY A 67 9.19 -2.80 -1.24
C GLY A 67 8.03 -3.70 -1.61
N LEU A 68 7.29 -4.24 -0.63
CA LEU A 68 6.10 -5.05 -0.90
C LEU A 68 4.94 -4.19 -1.39
N GLY A 69 4.29 -4.62 -2.47
CA GLY A 69 3.02 -4.09 -2.96
C GLY A 69 1.90 -5.09 -2.75
N ILE A 70 0.77 -4.63 -2.22
CA ILE A 70 -0.44 -5.44 -1.99
C ILE A 70 -1.60 -4.80 -2.72
N CYS A 71 -2.25 -5.54 -3.60
CA CYS A 71 -3.49 -5.14 -4.25
C CYS A 71 -4.63 -5.97 -3.70
N PHE A 72 -5.70 -5.33 -3.24
CA PHE A 72 -6.83 -6.01 -2.62
C PHE A 72 -8.14 -5.26 -2.88
N SER A 73 -9.26 -5.94 -2.67
CA SER A 73 -10.58 -5.30 -2.70
C SER A 73 -10.85 -4.66 -1.35
N GLY A 74 -11.07 -3.33 -1.33
CA GLY A 74 -11.47 -2.62 -0.12
C GLY A 74 -12.87 -2.99 0.39
N LEU A 75 -13.63 -3.80 -0.34
CA LEU A 75 -14.93 -4.33 0.11
C LEU A 75 -14.79 -5.37 1.22
N HIS A 76 -13.59 -5.91 1.43
CA HIS A 76 -13.33 -6.89 2.47
C HIS A 76 -12.79 -6.22 3.73
N GLY A 77 -13.18 -6.76 4.89
CA GLY A 77 -12.57 -6.39 6.16
C GLY A 77 -11.06 -6.63 6.09
N HIS A 78 -10.27 -5.59 6.32
CA HIS A 78 -8.81 -5.65 6.26
C HIS A 78 -8.17 -4.82 7.35
N GLY A 79 -6.89 -5.04 7.60
CA GLY A 79 -6.14 -4.37 8.64
C GLY A 79 -4.65 -4.63 8.58
N GLY A 80 -3.88 -3.89 9.35
CA GLY A 80 -2.43 -4.09 9.48
C GLY A 80 -2.00 -4.40 10.91
N THR A 81 -0.71 -4.48 11.15
CA THR A 81 -0.13 -4.12 12.44
C THR A 81 0.90 -3.02 12.21
N GLY A 82 1.17 -2.20 13.22
CA GLY A 82 2.32 -1.29 13.17
C GLY A 82 3.65 -2.05 13.22
N ALA A 83 4.73 -1.35 12.88
CA ALA A 83 6.08 -1.86 13.08
C ALA A 83 6.41 -1.96 14.57
N VAL A 84 7.00 -3.08 14.99
CA VAL A 84 7.30 -3.36 16.41
C VAL A 84 8.74 -3.81 16.58
N CYS A 85 9.46 -3.19 17.52
CA CYS A 85 10.79 -3.61 17.93
C CYS A 85 10.70 -4.61 19.09
N LEU A 86 11.03 -5.88 18.79
CA LEU A 86 10.83 -7.00 19.72
C LEU A 86 11.86 -7.05 20.84
N ARG A 87 13.07 -6.53 20.60
CA ARG A 87 14.20 -6.58 21.55
C ARG A 87 15.08 -5.35 21.41
N GLY A 88 15.55 -4.76 22.49
CA GLY A 88 16.48 -3.62 22.45
C GLY A 88 15.77 -2.26 22.36
N SER A 89 16.57 -1.20 22.24
CA SER A 89 16.05 0.17 22.25
C SER A 89 15.56 0.58 20.86
N LEU A 90 14.33 1.09 20.80
CA LEU A 90 13.79 1.78 19.63
C LEU A 90 14.72 2.93 19.24
N ARG A 91 15.05 3.04 17.95
CA ARG A 91 15.82 4.18 17.46
C ARG A 91 14.87 5.30 17.03
N PRO A 92 15.26 6.57 17.18
CA PRO A 92 14.42 7.71 16.79
C PRO A 92 14.04 7.76 15.30
N TYR A 93 14.74 6.98 14.47
CA TYR A 93 14.56 6.91 13.02
C TYR A 93 14.01 5.56 12.57
N ASP A 94 13.53 4.71 13.47
CA ASP A 94 12.80 3.49 13.08
C ASP A 94 11.37 3.88 12.68
N TYR A 95 11.03 3.77 11.39
CA TYR A 95 9.71 4.11 10.88
C TYR A 95 9.29 3.22 9.71
N CYS A 96 7.98 3.21 9.45
CA CYS A 96 7.40 2.67 8.24
C CYS A 96 6.52 3.70 7.53
N VAL A 97 6.44 3.56 6.20
CA VAL A 97 5.67 4.37 5.29
C VAL A 97 4.79 3.45 4.46
N ILE A 98 3.51 3.77 4.40
CA ILE A 98 2.54 3.07 3.57
C ILE A 98 1.94 4.07 2.60
N VAL A 99 2.11 3.81 1.31
CA VAL A 99 1.49 4.57 0.23
C VAL A 99 0.28 3.79 -0.25
N VAL A 100 -0.92 4.33 -0.06
CA VAL A 100 -2.16 3.71 -0.50
C VAL A 100 -2.76 4.47 -1.66
N GLY A 101 -2.95 3.78 -2.77
CA GLY A 101 -3.61 4.29 -3.96
C GLY A 101 -5.00 3.69 -4.10
N TYR A 102 -5.98 4.55 -4.36
CA TYR A 102 -7.32 4.18 -4.78
C TYR A 102 -7.44 4.45 -6.29
N PRO A 103 -7.07 3.47 -7.14
CA PRO A 103 -7.14 3.64 -8.58
C PRO A 103 -8.55 4.00 -9.03
N VAL A 104 -8.63 4.99 -9.91
CA VAL A 104 -9.89 5.35 -10.58
C VAL A 104 -10.28 4.28 -11.58
N ARG A 105 -11.58 4.17 -11.86
CA ARG A 105 -12.14 3.19 -12.80
C ARG A 105 -11.35 3.09 -14.11
N ASP A 106 -11.02 4.23 -14.70
CA ASP A 106 -10.28 4.28 -15.97
C ASP A 106 -8.89 3.61 -15.89
N LEU A 107 -8.23 3.65 -14.72
CA LEU A 107 -6.95 2.98 -14.52
C LEU A 107 -7.13 1.47 -14.43
N ILE A 108 -8.22 1.01 -13.79
CA ILE A 108 -8.56 -0.40 -13.64
C ILE A 108 -8.97 -0.98 -15.01
N GLU A 109 -9.74 -0.22 -15.79
CA GLU A 109 -10.21 -0.61 -17.12
C GLU A 109 -9.15 -0.41 -18.22
N GLY A 110 -7.97 0.11 -17.87
CA GLY A 110 -6.88 0.35 -18.82
C GLY A 110 -7.17 1.44 -19.86
N THR A 111 -8.19 2.26 -19.62
CA THR A 111 -8.59 3.38 -20.49
C THR A 111 -7.88 4.68 -20.14
N ASN A 112 -7.17 4.73 -19.00
CA ASN A 112 -6.39 5.88 -18.60
C ASN A 112 -5.02 5.93 -19.31
N VAL A 113 -4.77 7.02 -20.03
CA VAL A 113 -3.47 7.34 -20.61
C VAL A 113 -2.82 8.43 -19.75
N LEU A 114 -1.93 8.05 -18.85
CA LEU A 114 -1.11 9.00 -18.09
C LEU A 114 0.22 9.22 -18.83
N PRO A 115 0.52 10.43 -19.31
CA PRO A 115 1.84 10.72 -19.83
C PRO A 115 2.84 10.65 -18.66
N PHE A 116 3.80 9.71 -18.74
CA PHE A 116 4.94 9.63 -17.81
C PHE A 116 5.88 10.81 -18.09
N ALA A 117 5.54 11.97 -17.53
CA ALA A 117 6.25 13.24 -17.65
C ALA A 117 6.35 13.83 -19.07
N THR A 118 6.19 15.14 -19.15
CA THR A 118 6.55 15.94 -20.32
C THR A 118 7.85 16.67 -20.02
N LEU A 119 8.82 16.63 -20.95
CA LEU A 119 10.01 17.48 -20.85
C LEU A 119 9.57 18.96 -20.75
N PRO A 120 10.30 19.82 -20.00
CA PRO A 120 9.98 21.24 -19.93
C PRO A 120 9.87 21.86 -21.34
N GLY A 121 8.74 22.49 -21.63
CA GLY A 121 8.47 23.11 -22.95
C GLY A 121 7.91 22.16 -24.02
N SER A 122 7.67 20.87 -23.71
CA SER A 122 7.04 19.92 -24.62
C SER A 122 5.54 19.85 -24.37
N GLN A 123 4.73 19.85 -25.43
CA GLN A 123 3.32 19.48 -25.28
C GLN A 123 3.23 17.98 -24.90
N PRO A 124 2.27 17.58 -24.05
CA PRO A 124 2.04 16.17 -23.77
C PRO A 124 1.75 15.44 -25.07
N HIS A 125 2.68 14.56 -25.47
CA HIS A 125 2.39 13.60 -26.51
C HIS A 125 1.32 12.64 -26.00
N GLN A 126 0.06 12.91 -26.35
CA GLN A 126 -1.00 11.90 -26.33
C GLN A 126 -0.71 10.87 -27.43
N ARG A 127 0.33 10.05 -27.26
CA ARG A 127 0.32 8.75 -27.91
C ARG A 127 -0.62 7.90 -27.07
N GLU A 128 -1.80 7.61 -27.63
CA GLU A 128 -2.65 6.53 -27.13
C GLU A 128 -1.79 5.26 -27.11
N LEU A 129 -1.28 4.88 -25.93
CA LEU A 129 -0.79 3.54 -25.70
C LEU A 129 -2.03 2.65 -25.60
N ARG A 130 -2.64 2.33 -26.74
CA ARG A 130 -3.63 1.26 -26.80
C ARG A 130 -2.89 -0.04 -26.54
N PHE A 131 -3.15 -0.66 -25.40
CA PHE A 131 -2.90 -2.09 -25.27
C PHE A 131 -3.89 -2.78 -26.22
N SER A 132 -3.39 -3.27 -27.35
CA SER A 132 -4.17 -4.06 -28.29
C SER A 132 -4.76 -5.28 -27.57
N PRO A 133 -6.04 -5.61 -27.73
CA PRO A 133 -6.67 -6.74 -27.05
C PRO A 133 -6.27 -8.13 -27.63
N GLU A 134 -5.25 -8.21 -28.48
CA GLU A 134 -4.88 -9.46 -29.15
C GLU A 134 -3.77 -10.18 -28.39
N TRP A 135 -4.14 -10.90 -27.34
CA TRP A 135 -3.43 -12.12 -26.97
C TRP A 135 -4.26 -13.31 -27.45
N THR A 136 -3.95 -13.81 -28.64
CA THR A 136 -4.35 -15.15 -29.06
C THR A 136 -3.23 -16.12 -28.66
N PRO A 137 -3.51 -17.15 -27.84
CA PRO A 137 -2.51 -18.19 -27.60
C PRO A 137 -2.25 -18.92 -28.91
N ASN A 138 -0.98 -19.01 -29.29
CA ASN A 138 -0.56 -19.85 -30.40
C ASN A 138 -0.87 -21.31 -30.05
N VAL A 139 -1.67 -21.95 -30.92
CA VAL A 139 -1.93 -23.40 -30.94
C VAL A 139 -0.76 -24.12 -31.58
#